data_AF-A0A438IFM4-F1
#
_entry.id   AF-A0A438IFM4-F1
#
_cell.length_a   1.000
_cell.length_b   1.000
_cell.length_c   1.000
_cell.angle_alpha   90.00
_cell.angle_beta   90.00
_cell.angle_gamma   90.00
#
_symmetry.space_group_name_H-M   'P 1'
#
loop_
_entity.id
_entity.type
_entity.pdbx_description
1 polymer ?
#
loop_
_entity_poly.entity_id
_entity_poly.type
_entity_poly.pdbx_seq_one_letter_code
_entity_poly.pdbx_strand_id
1 'polypeptide(L)'
;MGCTMMEKNTKTHWEAVFLFQRAIALARHTLFCLLSSLMTRGSTITRATTGVPNSLSSMEDSTSPYFLHNSDHPSIVLVSHHLTGANYNTWSRAMVMALTAKNKISFIDGSIPCPESNDLLFGTWIRCNSKVISWILDSVHKDIADSLLYFDTVVGIWNDLRDRFRQSNGPRIFQIKKHLIALSQGSLDVSTYYTRLKILWDELKGFQSLPECACGTMKTWMEFQ
;
A
#
# COMPACT_ATOMS: atom_id res chain seq x y z
N MET A 1 -8.64 19.26 48.67
CA MET A 1 -7.50 18.40 48.27
C MET A 1 -8.02 17.31 47.35
N GLY A 2 -7.52 17.18 46.12
CA GLY A 2 -7.97 16.08 45.23
C GLY A 2 -7.59 16.17 43.75
N CYS A 3 -6.50 16.84 43.38
CA CYS A 3 -6.12 17.03 41.97
C CYS A 3 -4.62 16.77 41.74
N THR A 4 -4.10 15.62 42.18
CA THR A 4 -2.71 15.21 41.91
C THR A 4 -2.50 13.70 41.69
N MET A 5 -3.56 12.88 41.64
CA MET A 5 -3.44 11.41 41.59
C MET A 5 -3.71 10.77 40.22
N MET A 6 -4.24 11.48 39.21
CA MET A 6 -4.51 10.88 37.89
C MET A 6 -3.39 11.04 36.86
N GLU A 7 -2.39 11.89 37.10
CA GLU A 7 -1.32 12.16 36.12
C GLU A 7 -0.13 11.21 36.22
N LYS A 8 -0.01 10.46 37.33
CA LYS A 8 1.08 9.50 37.54
C LYS A 8 0.85 8.14 36.88
N ASN A 9 -0.40 7.75 36.62
CA ASN A 9 -0.74 6.42 36.11
C ASN A 9 -0.65 6.31 34.58
N THR A 10 -0.70 7.43 33.86
CA THR A 10 -0.51 7.46 32.40
C THR A 10 0.96 7.37 32.03
N LYS A 11 1.87 8.01 32.77
CA LYS A 11 3.33 7.98 32.51
C LYS A 11 3.91 6.58 32.62
N THR A 12 3.54 5.82 33.64
CA THR A 12 4.00 4.44 33.86
C THR A 12 3.51 3.47 32.78
N HIS A 13 2.29 3.65 32.28
CA HIS A 13 1.76 2.87 31.16
C HIS A 13 2.53 3.16 29.86
N TRP A 14 2.86 4.42 29.58
CA TRP A 14 3.66 4.77 28.40
C TRP A 14 5.10 4.26 28.51
N GLU A 15 5.74 4.34 29.68
CA GLU A 15 7.09 3.80 29.88
C GLU A 15 7.15 2.28 29.69
N ALA A 16 6.16 1.54 30.21
CA ALA A 16 6.07 0.09 30.01
C ALA A 16 5.87 -0.27 28.52
N VAL A 17 5.06 0.50 27.79
CA VAL A 17 4.85 0.33 26.35
C VAL A 17 6.14 0.67 25.57
N PHE A 18 6.84 1.76 25.91
CA PHE A 18 8.12 2.13 25.30
C PHE A 18 9.21 1.06 25.52
N LEU A 19 9.28 0.47 26.71
CA LEU A 19 10.24 -0.60 27.03
C LEU A 19 9.91 -1.90 26.30
N PHE A 20 8.63 -2.25 26.17
CA PHE A 20 8.18 -3.40 25.38
C PHE A 20 8.45 -3.21 23.88
N GLN A 21 8.28 -1.99 23.36
CA GLN A 21 8.62 -1.64 21.97
C GLN A 21 10.14 -1.73 21.69
N ARG A 22 10.98 -1.29 22.63
CA ARG A 22 12.46 -1.39 22.52
C ARG A 22 12.94 -2.85 22.48
N ALA A 23 12.34 -3.72 23.30
CA ALA A 23 12.68 -5.13 23.33
C ALA A 23 12.35 -5.85 22.01
N ILE A 24 11.22 -5.54 21.38
CA ILE A 24 10.81 -6.13 20.09
C ILE A 24 11.70 -5.63 18.93
N ALA A 25 12.12 -4.37 18.95
CA ALA A 25 13.01 -3.81 17.93
C ALA A 25 14.41 -4.45 17.97
N LEU A 26 14.96 -4.68 19.18
CA LEU A 26 16.26 -5.34 19.36
C LEU A 26 16.23 -6.81 18.91
N ALA A 27 15.12 -7.52 19.13
CA ALA A 27 14.95 -8.91 18.69
C ALA A 27 14.83 -9.06 17.16
N ARG A 28 14.37 -8.03 16.44
CA ARG A 28 14.30 -8.04 14.96
C ARG A 28 15.63 -7.74 14.29
N HIS A 29 16.49 -6.95 14.94
CA HIS A 29 17.79 -6.57 14.39
C HIS A 29 18.81 -7.72 14.48
N THR A 30 18.75 -8.53 15.53
CA THR A 30 19.59 -9.72 15.69
C THR A 30 19.21 -10.83 14.70
N LEU A 31 17.92 -10.97 14.36
CA LEU A 31 17.46 -11.96 13.37
C LEU A 31 17.84 -11.58 11.92
N PHE A 32 17.86 -10.27 11.60
CA PHE A 32 18.19 -9.77 10.27
C PHE A 32 19.67 -9.94 9.92
N CYS A 33 20.59 -9.68 10.86
CA CYS A 33 22.03 -9.89 10.66
C CYS A 33 22.40 -11.38 10.49
N LEU A 34 21.64 -12.30 11.09
CA LEU A 34 21.88 -13.74 10.95
C LEU A 34 21.42 -14.27 9.58
N LEU A 35 20.42 -13.64 8.95
CA LEU A 35 19.92 -14.03 7.63
C LEU A 35 20.73 -13.45 6.46
N SER A 36 21.40 -12.30 6.64
CA SER A 36 22.25 -11.71 5.59
C SER A 36 23.58 -12.45 5.40
N SER A 37 23.98 -13.32 6.34
CA SER A 37 25.27 -14.02 6.30
C SER A 37 25.26 -15.34 5.51
N LEU A 38 24.14 -15.70 4.86
CA LEU A 38 23.98 -17.01 4.19
C LEU A 38 23.74 -16.99 2.67
N MET A 39 23.92 -15.85 1.98
CA MET A 39 23.78 -15.79 0.52
C MET A 39 24.93 -14.99 -0.12
N THR A 40 26.10 -15.61 -0.19
CA THR A 40 27.20 -15.12 -1.04
C THR A 40 27.82 -16.28 -1.80
N ARG A 41 27.32 -16.56 -3.02
CA ARG A 41 28.10 -17.01 -4.19
C ARG A 41 27.17 -17.43 -5.34
N GLY A 42 27.30 -16.75 -6.48
CA GLY A 42 26.71 -17.15 -7.75
C GLY A 42 27.17 -16.24 -8.87
N SER A 43 28.03 -16.77 -9.74
CA SER A 43 28.86 -16.06 -10.73
C SER A 43 28.10 -15.49 -11.94
N THR A 44 28.66 -14.41 -12.49
CA THR A 44 28.31 -13.78 -13.76
C THR A 44 28.64 -14.67 -14.96
N ILE A 45 27.67 -14.88 -15.87
CA ILE A 45 27.92 -15.33 -17.25
C ILE A 45 27.11 -14.44 -18.19
N THR A 46 27.84 -13.63 -18.96
CA THR A 46 27.32 -12.83 -20.08
C THR A 46 27.16 -13.73 -21.30
N ARG A 47 26.01 -13.69 -21.98
CA ARG A 47 25.89 -14.23 -23.34
C ARG A 47 25.06 -13.30 -24.21
N ALA A 48 25.74 -12.71 -25.20
CA ALA A 48 25.11 -11.95 -26.27
C ALA A 48 24.38 -12.91 -27.23
N THR A 49 23.19 -12.53 -27.69
CA THR A 49 22.59 -13.12 -28.90
C THR A 49 21.77 -12.06 -29.63
N THR A 50 22.08 -11.92 -30.91
CA THR A 50 21.51 -11.02 -31.92
C THR A 50 20.26 -11.61 -32.57
N GLY A 51 19.21 -10.80 -32.79
CA GLY A 51 18.29 -10.92 -33.94
C GLY A 51 16.78 -11.11 -33.65
N VAL A 52 15.96 -10.25 -34.29
CA VAL A 52 14.48 -10.19 -34.47
C VAL A 52 13.71 -9.31 -33.45
N PRO A 53 12.73 -8.46 -33.85
CA PRO A 53 12.07 -7.53 -32.94
C PRO A 53 11.27 -8.25 -31.86
N ASN A 54 11.65 -8.05 -30.61
CA ASN A 54 11.15 -8.73 -29.40
C ASN A 54 9.68 -8.48 -29.02
N SER A 55 8.89 -7.73 -29.81
CA SER A 55 7.57 -7.25 -29.37
C SER A 55 6.49 -8.34 -29.36
N LEU A 56 6.50 -9.26 -30.32
CA LEU A 56 5.49 -10.34 -30.41
C LEU A 56 5.62 -11.36 -29.27
N SER A 57 6.86 -11.66 -28.85
CA SER A 57 7.15 -12.60 -27.76
C SER A 57 6.59 -12.12 -26.40
N SER A 58 6.44 -10.81 -26.22
CA SER A 58 5.95 -10.23 -24.95
C SER A 58 4.44 -10.40 -24.73
N MET A 59 3.67 -10.78 -25.76
CA MET A 59 2.23 -11.01 -25.65
C MET A 59 1.88 -12.43 -25.17
N GLU A 60 2.78 -13.39 -25.41
CA GLU A 60 2.61 -14.81 -25.05
C GLU A 60 3.39 -15.19 -23.78
N ASP A 61 4.33 -14.34 -23.37
CA ASP A 61 5.07 -14.51 -22.14
C ASP A 61 4.18 -14.22 -20.92
N SER A 62 3.84 -15.26 -20.16
CA SER A 62 3.05 -15.18 -18.93
C SER A 62 3.64 -14.24 -17.86
N THR A 63 4.93 -13.92 -17.94
CA THR A 63 5.60 -12.98 -17.03
C THR A 63 5.45 -11.51 -17.46
N SER A 64 4.95 -11.28 -18.68
CA SER A 64 4.74 -9.95 -19.22
C SER A 64 3.57 -9.23 -18.52
N PRO A 65 3.73 -7.94 -18.19
CA PRO A 65 2.64 -7.12 -17.66
C PRO A 65 1.51 -6.93 -18.70
N TYR A 66 1.77 -7.17 -19.98
CA TYR A 66 0.77 -7.13 -21.06
C TYR A 66 -0.04 -8.41 -21.20
N PHE A 67 0.37 -9.49 -20.53
CA PHE A 67 -0.32 -10.77 -20.61
C PHE A 67 -1.69 -10.70 -19.92
N LEU A 68 -2.73 -11.20 -20.59
CA LEU A 68 -4.08 -11.29 -20.07
C LEU A 68 -4.42 -12.76 -19.80
N HIS A 69 -4.61 -13.10 -18.52
CA HIS A 69 -4.96 -14.48 -18.18
C HIS A 69 -6.43 -14.75 -18.51
N ASN A 70 -6.77 -15.97 -18.95
CA ASN A 70 -8.15 -16.35 -19.28
C ASN A 70 -9.12 -16.24 -18.08
N SER A 71 -8.60 -16.37 -16.87
CA SER A 71 -9.40 -16.19 -15.65
C SER A 71 -9.68 -14.72 -15.32
N ASP A 72 -8.96 -13.77 -15.94
CA ASP A 72 -9.13 -12.34 -15.72
C ASP A 72 -10.38 -11.85 -16.47
N HIS A 73 -11.54 -11.93 -15.83
CA HIS A 73 -12.76 -11.30 -16.31
C HIS A 73 -13.05 -10.00 -15.52
N PRO A 74 -13.81 -9.05 -16.09
CA PRO A 74 -14.11 -7.78 -15.43
C PRO A 74 -14.80 -7.94 -14.08
N SER A 75 -15.71 -8.91 -13.93
CA SER A 75 -16.49 -9.12 -12.70
C SER A 75 -15.74 -9.74 -11.51
N ILE A 76 -14.41 -9.86 -11.57
CA ILE A 76 -13.63 -10.31 -10.43
C ILE A 76 -13.60 -9.21 -9.37
N VAL A 77 -14.09 -9.55 -8.18
CA VAL A 77 -13.93 -8.69 -7.00
C VAL A 77 -12.47 -8.76 -6.54
N LEU A 78 -11.67 -7.76 -6.91
CA LEU A 78 -10.27 -7.64 -6.45
C LEU A 78 -10.18 -7.22 -4.99
N VAL A 79 -11.06 -6.31 -4.57
CA VAL A 79 -11.12 -5.76 -3.22
C VAL A 79 -12.57 -5.80 -2.76
N SER A 80 -12.84 -6.47 -1.64
CA SER A 80 -14.21 -6.68 -1.14
C SER A 80 -14.86 -5.41 -0.58
N HIS A 81 -14.06 -4.52 0.00
CA HIS A 81 -14.55 -3.27 0.59
C HIS A 81 -14.42 -2.13 -0.41
N HIS A 82 -15.55 -1.57 -0.83
CA HIS A 82 -15.56 -0.47 -1.79
C HIS A 82 -14.94 0.80 -1.20
N LEU A 83 -14.26 1.59 -2.02
CA LEU A 83 -13.76 2.91 -1.62
C LEU A 83 -14.93 3.87 -1.33
N THR A 84 -14.91 4.46 -0.13
CA THR A 84 -15.86 5.51 0.32
C THR A 84 -15.17 6.85 0.60
N GLY A 85 -13.87 6.94 0.31
CA GLY A 85 -13.01 8.08 0.64
C GLY A 85 -12.33 7.92 2.00
N ALA A 86 -13.10 7.74 3.08
CA ALA A 86 -12.53 7.63 4.45
C ALA A 86 -11.63 6.40 4.64
N ASN A 87 -11.84 5.34 3.85
CA ASN A 87 -11.07 4.11 3.88
C ASN A 87 -9.94 4.07 2.81
N TYR A 88 -9.59 5.20 2.19
CA TYR A 88 -8.66 5.24 1.06
C TYR A 88 -7.33 4.52 1.31
N ASN A 89 -6.71 4.67 2.49
CA ASN A 89 -5.41 4.02 2.75
C ASN A 89 -5.53 2.49 2.83
N THR A 90 -6.59 1.99 3.44
CA THR A 90 -6.84 0.54 3.51
C THR A 90 -7.19 0.00 2.13
N TRP A 91 -8.06 0.69 1.40
CA TRP A 91 -8.47 0.32 0.05
C TRP A 91 -7.30 0.34 -0.93
N SER A 92 -6.52 1.43 -0.97
CA SER A 92 -5.38 1.58 -1.90
C SER A 92 -4.32 0.51 -1.64
N ARG A 93 -4.04 0.17 -0.38
CA ARG A 93 -3.15 -0.94 -0.03
C ARG A 93 -3.68 -2.29 -0.53
N ALA A 94 -4.96 -2.58 -0.31
CA ALA A 94 -5.57 -3.82 -0.80
C ALA A 94 -5.54 -3.91 -2.33
N MET A 95 -5.83 -2.80 -3.01
CA MET A 95 -5.84 -2.73 -4.47
C MET A 95 -4.44 -2.91 -5.07
N VAL A 96 -3.42 -2.25 -4.49
CA VAL A 96 -2.01 -2.46 -4.86
C VAL A 96 -1.62 -3.93 -4.73
N MET A 97 -2.00 -4.59 -3.64
CA MET A 97 -1.71 -6.02 -3.44
C MET A 97 -2.38 -6.89 -4.51
N ALA A 98 -3.66 -6.66 -4.80
CA ALA A 98 -4.41 -7.40 -5.80
C ALA A 98 -3.82 -7.22 -7.22
N LEU A 99 -3.52 -5.98 -7.61
CA LEU A 99 -2.92 -5.69 -8.92
C LEU A 99 -1.49 -6.21 -9.05
N THR A 100 -0.72 -6.23 -7.95
CA THR A 100 0.60 -6.87 -7.93
C THR A 100 0.49 -8.37 -8.18
N ALA A 101 -0.46 -9.04 -7.51
CA ALA A 101 -0.71 -10.47 -7.73
C ALA A 101 -1.15 -10.78 -9.17
N LYS A 102 -1.78 -9.82 -9.85
CA LYS A 102 -2.18 -9.91 -11.27
C LYS A 102 -1.11 -9.46 -12.27
N ASN A 103 0.06 -9.02 -11.79
CA ASN A 103 1.11 -8.42 -12.61
C ASN A 103 0.61 -7.21 -13.43
N LYS A 104 -0.14 -6.31 -12.78
CA LYS A 104 -0.74 -5.10 -13.40
C LYS A 104 -0.40 -3.80 -12.65
N ILE A 105 0.49 -3.86 -11.66
CA ILE A 105 0.89 -2.69 -10.87
C ILE A 105 1.49 -1.56 -11.73
N SER A 106 2.18 -1.95 -12.80
CA SER A 106 2.84 -1.04 -13.74
C SER A 106 1.89 -0.12 -14.54
N PHE A 107 0.58 -0.42 -14.54
CA PHE A 107 -0.44 0.43 -15.15
C PHE A 107 -0.93 1.54 -14.22
N ILE A 108 -0.88 1.35 -12.89
CA ILE A 108 -1.31 2.36 -11.92
C ILE A 108 -0.19 3.32 -11.52
N ASP A 109 1.07 2.86 -11.54
CA ASP A 109 2.23 3.70 -11.20
C ASP A 109 2.76 4.50 -12.41
N GLY A 110 2.33 4.14 -13.62
CA GLY A 110 2.75 4.77 -14.88
C GLY A 110 4.10 4.27 -15.42
N SER A 111 4.66 3.19 -14.84
CA SER A 111 5.90 2.57 -15.32
C SER A 111 5.80 2.08 -16.76
N ILE A 112 4.59 1.78 -17.24
CA ILE A 112 4.31 1.44 -18.64
C ILE A 112 3.44 2.53 -19.27
N PRO A 113 4.03 3.48 -19.99
CA PRO A 113 3.28 4.53 -20.68
C PRO A 113 2.47 3.95 -21.85
N CYS A 114 1.47 4.71 -22.30
CA CYS A 114 0.73 4.38 -23.52
C CYS A 114 1.69 4.35 -24.72
N PRO A 115 1.77 3.24 -25.48
CA PRO A 115 2.54 3.18 -26.72
C PRO A 115 1.97 4.10 -27.81
N GLU A 116 2.77 4.35 -28.84
CA GLU A 116 2.28 5.01 -30.06
C GLU A 116 1.26 4.13 -30.79
N SER A 117 0.32 4.74 -31.52
CA SER A 117 -0.77 4.00 -32.18
C SER A 117 -0.31 3.04 -33.30
N ASN A 118 0.93 3.19 -33.78
CA ASN A 118 1.57 2.30 -34.75
C ASN A 118 2.26 1.09 -34.09
N ASP A 119 2.40 1.08 -32.77
CA ASP A 119 3.05 0.01 -32.02
C ASP A 119 2.14 -1.22 -31.96
N LEU A 120 2.73 -2.39 -32.19
CA LEU A 120 2.05 -3.67 -32.05
C LEU A 120 1.50 -3.88 -30.63
N LEU A 121 2.13 -3.30 -29.62
CA LEU A 121 1.70 -3.38 -28.22
C LEU A 121 0.52 -2.47 -27.87
N PHE A 122 0.19 -1.49 -28.71
CA PHE A 122 -0.87 -0.51 -28.44
C PHE A 122 -2.22 -1.16 -28.15
N GLY A 123 -2.63 -2.12 -28.97
CA GLY A 123 -3.90 -2.84 -28.78
C GLY A 123 -3.95 -3.64 -27.47
N THR A 124 -2.84 -4.27 -27.09
CA THR A 124 -2.74 -5.05 -25.86
C THR A 124 -2.68 -4.14 -24.63
N TRP A 125 -1.98 -3.00 -24.73
CA TRP A 125 -1.96 -1.97 -23.70
C TRP A 125 -3.37 -1.46 -23.40
N ILE A 126 -4.14 -1.10 -24.44
CA ILE A 126 -5.53 -0.63 -24.28
C ILE A 126 -6.37 -1.68 -23.54
N ARG A 127 -6.29 -2.95 -23.93
CA ARG A 127 -7.06 -4.03 -23.28
C ARG A 127 -6.70 -4.18 -21.80
N CYS A 128 -5.42 -4.12 -21.46
CA CYS A 128 -4.97 -4.18 -20.07
C CYS A 128 -5.43 -2.95 -19.28
N ASN A 129 -5.27 -1.76 -19.85
CA ASN A 129 -5.71 -0.50 -19.27
C ASN A 129 -7.22 -0.55 -18.97
N SER A 130 -8.06 -0.83 -19.97
CA SER A 130 -9.53 -0.92 -19.79
C SER A 130 -9.93 -1.97 -18.75
N LYS A 131 -9.22 -3.10 -18.70
CA LYS A 131 -9.48 -4.14 -17.68
C LYS A 131 -9.18 -3.63 -16.27
N VAL A 132 -8.03 -2.99 -16.05
CA VAL A 132 -7.70 -2.43 -14.74
C VAL A 132 -8.64 -1.29 -14.37
N ILE A 133 -9.09 -0.46 -15.33
CA ILE A 133 -10.15 0.53 -15.11
C ILE A 133 -11.42 -0.16 -14.59
N SER A 134 -11.90 -1.22 -15.24
CA SER A 134 -13.09 -1.95 -14.80
C SER A 134 -12.97 -2.47 -13.37
N TRP A 135 -11.83 -3.06 -13.00
CA TRP A 135 -11.59 -3.52 -11.64
C TRP A 135 -11.56 -2.38 -10.62
N ILE A 136 -11.03 -1.20 -10.98
CA ILE A 136 -11.08 -0.04 -10.10
C ILE A 136 -12.53 0.41 -9.93
N LEU A 137 -13.28 0.60 -11.03
CA LEU A 137 -14.68 1.03 -10.99
C LEU A 137 -15.56 0.08 -10.16
N ASP A 138 -15.37 -1.23 -10.27
CA ASP A 138 -16.10 -2.23 -9.49
C ASP A 138 -15.72 -2.25 -8.01
N SER A 139 -14.58 -1.67 -7.64
CA SER A 139 -14.07 -1.61 -6.26
C SER A 139 -14.28 -0.25 -5.58
N VAL A 140 -14.98 0.69 -6.22
CA VAL A 140 -15.30 2.01 -5.64
C VAL A 140 -16.82 2.16 -5.43
N HIS A 141 -17.22 3.05 -4.53
CA HIS A 141 -18.63 3.39 -4.37
C HIS A 141 -19.16 4.09 -5.63
N LYS A 142 -20.44 3.90 -5.97
CA LYS A 142 -21.04 4.40 -7.22
C LYS A 142 -20.85 5.91 -7.41
N ASP A 143 -21.02 6.69 -6.34
CA ASP A 143 -20.84 8.16 -6.40
C ASP A 143 -19.43 8.58 -6.79
N ILE A 144 -18.42 7.76 -6.47
CA ILE A 144 -17.04 7.97 -6.88
C ILE A 144 -16.84 7.42 -8.30
N ALA A 145 -17.37 6.24 -8.60
CA ALA A 145 -17.26 5.57 -9.90
C ALA A 145 -17.70 6.48 -11.05
N ASP A 146 -18.83 7.16 -10.89
CA ASP A 146 -19.40 8.03 -11.93
C ASP A 146 -18.44 9.18 -12.31
N SER A 147 -17.62 9.67 -11.37
CA SER A 147 -16.58 10.68 -11.64
C SER A 147 -15.37 10.14 -12.40
N LEU A 148 -15.15 8.82 -12.37
CA LEU A 148 -13.98 8.15 -12.96
C LEU A 148 -14.22 7.71 -14.41
N LEU A 149 -15.48 7.67 -14.87
CA LEU A 149 -15.85 7.17 -16.21
C LEU A 149 -15.24 7.97 -17.37
N TYR A 150 -14.81 9.21 -17.11
CA TYR A 150 -14.25 10.12 -18.11
C TYR A 150 -12.72 10.03 -18.25
N PHE A 151 -12.07 9.14 -17.50
CA PHE A 151 -10.63 8.95 -17.60
C PHE A 151 -10.28 7.86 -18.60
N ASP A 152 -9.38 8.19 -19.54
CA ASP A 152 -8.89 7.23 -20.53
C ASP A 152 -7.81 6.29 -19.97
N THR A 153 -7.16 6.68 -18.87
CA THR A 153 -6.00 5.94 -18.33
C THR A 153 -6.17 5.57 -16.87
N VAL A 154 -5.74 4.36 -16.54
CA VAL A 154 -5.68 3.84 -15.16
C VAL A 154 -4.85 4.75 -14.26
N VAL A 155 -3.70 5.21 -14.75
CA VAL A 155 -2.81 6.11 -14.01
C VAL A 155 -3.50 7.44 -13.67
N GLY A 156 -4.33 7.96 -14.59
CA GLY A 156 -5.14 9.15 -14.36
C GLY A 156 -6.14 8.93 -13.22
N ILE A 157 -6.90 7.83 -13.28
CA ILE A 157 -7.83 7.44 -12.21
C ILE A 157 -7.11 7.28 -10.87
N TRP A 158 -5.98 6.57 -10.87
CA TRP A 158 -5.23 6.29 -9.65
C TRP A 158 -4.71 7.56 -8.98
N ASN A 159 -4.16 8.49 -9.78
CA ASN A 159 -3.68 9.78 -9.29
C ASN A 159 -4.83 10.65 -8.77
N ASP A 160 -5.95 10.71 -9.48
CA ASP A 160 -7.12 11.47 -9.04
C ASP A 160 -7.70 10.94 -7.71
N LEU A 161 -7.88 9.62 -7.58
CA LEU A 161 -8.31 8.99 -6.34
C LEU A 161 -7.34 9.28 -5.18
N ARG A 162 -6.03 9.21 -5.48
CA ARG A 162 -4.99 9.54 -4.53
C ARG A 162 -5.10 11.00 -4.09
N ASP A 163 -5.15 11.93 -5.03
CA ASP A 163 -5.06 13.34 -4.69
C ASP A 163 -6.33 13.82 -3.95
N ARG A 164 -7.51 13.28 -4.30
CA ARG A 164 -8.78 13.54 -3.59
C ARG A 164 -8.83 12.96 -2.18
N PHE A 165 -8.44 11.70 -1.99
CA PHE A 165 -8.74 10.95 -0.76
C PHE A 165 -7.52 10.65 0.12
N ARG A 166 -6.30 10.86 -0.37
CA ARG A 166 -5.08 10.76 0.45
C ARG A 166 -5.02 11.88 1.50
N GLN A 167 -5.50 13.09 1.16
CA GLN A 167 -5.33 14.28 2.00
C GLN A 167 -6.37 14.48 3.13
N SER A 168 -7.36 13.62 3.33
CA SER A 168 -8.46 13.91 4.28
C SER A 168 -8.38 13.21 5.64
N ASN A 169 -7.20 13.05 6.25
CA ASN A 169 -7.11 12.13 7.39
C ASN A 169 -6.87 12.77 8.75
N GLY A 170 -6.86 14.09 8.89
CA GLY A 170 -6.89 14.74 10.21
C GLY A 170 -8.03 14.19 11.10
N PRO A 171 -9.29 14.20 10.61
CA PRO A 171 -10.41 13.61 11.33
C PRO A 171 -10.26 12.11 11.58
N ARG A 172 -9.75 11.33 10.60
CA ARG A 172 -9.55 9.88 10.74
C ARG A 172 -8.47 9.55 11.77
N ILE A 173 -7.33 10.26 11.74
CA ILE A 173 -6.25 10.18 12.72
C ILE A 173 -6.79 10.50 14.10
N PHE A 174 -7.60 11.55 14.24
CA PHE A 174 -8.24 11.90 15.51
C PHE A 174 -9.17 10.77 16.01
N GLN A 175 -10.00 10.21 15.13
CA GLN A 175 -10.87 9.07 15.48
C GLN A 175 -10.06 7.85 15.91
N ILE A 176 -8.98 7.50 15.19
CA ILE A 176 -8.11 6.38 15.54
C ILE A 176 -7.44 6.61 16.90
N LYS A 177 -6.91 7.81 17.14
CA LYS A 177 -6.34 8.19 18.45
C LYS A 177 -7.38 8.09 19.57
N LYS A 178 -8.60 8.56 19.33
CA LYS A 178 -9.71 8.45 20.29
C LYS A 178 -10.06 6.98 20.56
N HIS A 179 -10.13 6.14 19.53
CA HIS A 179 -10.38 4.71 19.69
C HIS A 179 -9.25 4.00 20.44
N LEU A 180 -7.99 4.36 20.19
CA LEU A 180 -6.84 3.82 20.94
C LEU A 180 -6.91 4.17 22.43
N ILE A 181 -7.25 5.42 22.77
CA ILE A 181 -7.38 5.87 24.16
C ILE A 181 -8.56 5.18 24.85
N ALA A 182 -9.67 4.96 24.13
CA ALA A 182 -10.85 4.30 24.65
C ALA A 182 -10.74 2.76 24.68
N LEU A 183 -9.77 2.18 23.98
CA LEU A 183 -9.63 0.73 23.89
C LEU A 183 -9.15 0.18 25.23
N SER A 184 -9.98 -0.67 25.82
CA SER A 184 -9.65 -1.44 27.03
C SER A 184 -9.99 -2.90 26.79
N GLN A 185 -9.31 -3.81 27.48
CA GLN A 185 -9.54 -5.25 27.30
C GLN A 185 -10.97 -5.65 27.69
N GLY A 186 -11.46 -5.15 28.83
CA GLY A 186 -12.81 -5.46 29.30
C GLY A 186 -13.05 -6.96 29.39
N SER A 187 -14.11 -7.44 28.73
CA SER A 187 -14.47 -8.86 28.62
C SER A 187 -13.88 -9.56 27.39
N LEU A 188 -13.05 -8.89 26.59
CA LEU A 188 -12.41 -9.49 25.42
C LEU A 188 -11.26 -10.41 25.85
N ASP A 189 -11.08 -11.50 25.13
CA ASP A 189 -9.86 -12.29 25.26
C ASP A 189 -8.64 -11.49 24.78
N VAL A 190 -7.46 -11.92 25.23
CA VAL A 190 -6.19 -11.24 24.97
C VAL A 190 -5.90 -11.14 23.46
N SER A 191 -6.22 -12.18 22.70
CA SER A 191 -5.95 -12.22 21.25
C SER A 191 -6.83 -11.21 20.51
N THR A 192 -8.13 -11.17 20.82
CA THR A 192 -9.06 -10.21 20.21
C THR A 192 -8.70 -8.76 20.57
N TYR A 193 -8.39 -8.49 21.84
CA TYR A 193 -7.95 -7.16 22.27
C TYR A 193 -6.66 -6.73 21.55
N TYR A 194 -5.64 -7.59 21.55
CA TYR A 194 -4.37 -7.30 20.89
C TYR A 194 -4.54 -7.07 19.38
N THR A 195 -5.38 -7.88 18.73
CA THR A 195 -5.67 -7.72 17.29
C THR A 195 -6.28 -6.37 17.00
N ARG A 196 -7.27 -5.92 17.81
CA ARG A 196 -7.88 -4.59 17.65
C ARG A 196 -6.89 -3.46 17.88
N LEU A 197 -6.07 -3.56 18.93
CA LEU A 197 -5.00 -2.60 19.21
C LEU A 197 -4.02 -2.50 18.05
N LYS A 198 -3.58 -3.65 17.53
CA LYS A 198 -2.63 -3.75 16.42
C LYS A 198 -3.19 -3.11 15.14
N ILE A 199 -4.44 -3.39 14.79
CA ILE A 199 -5.10 -2.80 13.62
C ILE A 199 -5.10 -1.28 13.72
N LEU A 200 -5.56 -0.72 14.86
CA LEU A 200 -5.59 0.74 15.05
C LEU A 200 -4.19 1.36 15.00
N TRP A 201 -3.19 0.67 15.55
CA TRP A 201 -1.81 1.16 15.56
C TRP A 201 -1.17 1.14 14.17
N ASP A 202 -1.33 0.05 13.43
CA ASP A 202 -0.81 -0.10 12.07
C ASP A 202 -1.52 0.89 11.12
N GLU A 203 -2.81 1.14 11.32
CA GLU A 203 -3.56 2.16 10.59
C GLU A 203 -3.01 3.57 10.89
N LEU A 204 -2.81 3.91 12.18
CA LEU A 204 -2.23 5.20 12.59
C LEU A 204 -0.83 5.42 11.99
N LYS A 205 0.00 4.39 11.99
CA LYS A 205 1.34 4.43 11.39
C LYS A 205 1.28 4.70 9.88
N GLY A 206 0.25 4.20 9.20
CA GLY A 206 0.02 4.44 7.77
C GLY A 206 -0.15 5.92 7.40
N PHE A 207 -0.62 6.77 8.33
CA PHE A 207 -0.72 8.22 8.11
C PHE A 207 0.54 9.01 8.47
N GLN A 208 1.49 8.38 9.16
CA GLN A 208 2.74 9.00 9.60
C GLN A 208 3.84 8.87 8.55
N SER A 209 3.53 9.00 7.26
CA SER A 209 4.58 9.29 6.28
C SER A 209 5.02 10.73 6.54
N LEU A 210 6.07 10.89 7.34
CA LEU A 210 6.74 12.17 7.49
C LEU A 210 7.13 12.63 6.08
N PRO A 211 6.84 13.88 5.69
CA PRO A 211 7.27 14.38 4.40
C PRO A 211 8.79 14.33 4.37
N GLU A 212 9.38 13.53 3.47
CA GLU A 212 10.80 13.67 3.15
C GLU A 212 10.97 15.06 2.53
N CYS A 213 11.30 16.03 3.38
CA CYS A 213 11.68 17.34 2.89
C CYS A 213 12.99 17.18 2.14
N ALA A 214 12.98 17.49 0.84
CA ALA A 214 14.20 17.62 0.04
C ALA A 214 15.19 18.66 0.62
N CYS A 215 14.73 19.48 1.58
CA CYS A 215 15.55 20.45 2.31
C CYS A 215 16.53 19.83 3.33
N GLY A 216 16.50 18.51 3.58
CA GLY A 216 17.44 17.84 4.49
C GLY A 216 17.23 18.13 5.98
N THR A 217 16.42 19.13 6.35
CA THR A 217 16.17 19.55 7.75
C THR A 217 15.51 18.47 8.60
N MET A 218 14.78 17.54 7.98
CA MET A 218 14.05 16.51 8.72
C MET A 218 14.93 15.32 9.16
N LYS A 219 16.15 15.17 8.60
CA LYS A 219 17.13 14.17 9.06
C LYS A 219 17.64 14.48 10.47
N THR A 220 17.81 15.76 10.78
CA THR A 220 18.33 16.22 12.07
C THR A 220 17.39 15.90 13.24
N TRP A 221 16.08 15.82 13.02
CA TRP A 221 15.12 15.47 14.07
C TRP A 221 15.05 13.97 14.41
N MET A 222 15.47 13.09 13.50
CA MET A 222 15.51 11.64 13.76
C MET A 222 16.75 11.20 14.52
N GLU A 223 17.81 12.00 14.54
CA GLU A 223 19.05 11.71 15.28
C GLU A 223 18.95 12.03 16.78
N PHE A 224 17.85 12.65 17.23
CA PHE A 224 17.61 13.02 18.64
C PHE A 224 16.48 12.22 19.33
N GLN A 225 16.04 11.08 18.77
CA GLN A 225 15.13 10.11 19.43
C GLN A 225 15.78 8.74 19.59
#